data_AF-A0A6V7I643-F1
#
_entry.id   AF-A0A6V7I643-F1
#
_cell.length_a   1.000
_cell.length_b   1.000
_cell.length_c   1.000
_cell.angle_alpha   90.00
_cell.angle_beta   90.00
_cell.angle_gamma   90.00
#
_symmetry.space_group_name_H-M   'P 1'
#
loop_
_entity.id
_entity.type
_entity.pdbx_description
1 polymer ?
#
loop_
_entity_poly.entity_id
_entity_poly.type
_entity_poly.pdbx_seq_one_letter_code
_entity_poly.pdbx_strand_id
1 'polypeptide(L)'
;AKAEVNAENKYNQNFTGVYCTCHRPYPDPEDTSNDDEMLQCAICEDWYHSKHLNVKAGIPDEHSYDEVVCPSCMKDHDFLWGYAPQYSVGKSIKDDSKKDESLDVTTEETDACKLPEKIEKEEGGCFWAEGWRAALCKCAECKK
;
A
#
# COMPACT_ATOMS: atom_id res chain seq x y z
N ALA A 1 -1.18 -35.27 12.08
CA ALA A 1 -0.87 -34.31 13.16
C ALA A 1 -0.12 -33.14 12.54
N LYS A 2 -0.41 -31.89 12.96
CA LYS A 2 0.46 -30.76 12.60
C LYS A 2 1.77 -30.88 13.39
N ALA A 3 2.89 -30.52 12.77
CA ALA A 3 4.15 -30.39 13.50
C ALA A 3 4.03 -29.27 14.55
N GLU A 4 4.69 -29.42 15.69
CA GLU A 4 4.70 -28.41 16.75
C GLU A 4 5.38 -27.10 16.30
N VAL A 5 6.29 -27.18 15.33
CA VAL A 5 6.98 -26.04 14.72
C VAL A 5 6.75 -26.05 13.20
N ASN A 6 6.30 -24.92 12.66
CA ASN A 6 6.24 -24.71 11.21
C ASN A 6 7.43 -23.86 10.76
N ALA A 7 8.42 -24.50 10.13
CA ALA A 7 9.61 -23.82 9.61
C ALA A 7 9.31 -22.85 8.44
N GLU A 8 8.11 -22.93 7.85
CA GLU A 8 7.68 -22.01 6.79
C GLU A 8 7.15 -20.68 7.34
N ASN A 9 6.84 -20.61 8.63
CA ASN A 9 6.38 -19.36 9.25
C ASN A 9 7.51 -18.34 9.23
N LYS A 10 7.26 -17.20 8.56
CA LYS A 10 8.13 -16.03 8.61
C LYS A 10 7.52 -15.02 9.55
N TYR A 11 8.22 -14.71 10.62
CA TYR A 11 7.81 -13.73 11.61
C TYR A 11 8.63 -12.46 11.41
N ASN A 12 7.96 -11.32 11.32
CA ASN A 12 8.60 -10.00 11.34
C ASN A 12 8.70 -9.48 12.78
N GLN A 13 9.15 -8.22 12.93
CA GLN A 13 9.31 -7.58 14.24
C GLN A 13 8.00 -7.50 15.07
N ASN A 14 6.83 -7.54 14.43
CA ASN A 14 5.54 -7.58 15.13
C ASN A 14 5.48 -8.76 16.11
N PHE A 15 6.06 -9.91 15.73
CA PHE A 15 6.09 -11.08 16.60
C PHE A 15 6.91 -10.84 17.88
N THR A 16 7.88 -9.93 17.83
CA THR A 16 8.68 -9.51 18.99
C THR A 16 8.05 -8.36 19.77
N GLY A 17 6.85 -7.91 19.36
CA GLY A 17 6.10 -6.87 20.05
C GLY A 17 6.61 -5.45 19.83
N VAL A 18 7.37 -5.23 18.75
CA VAL A 18 7.80 -3.90 18.31
C VAL A 18 7.35 -3.65 16.88
N TYR A 19 7.09 -2.39 16.57
CA TYR A 19 6.39 -1.99 15.35
C TYR A 19 7.05 -0.78 14.71
N CYS A 20 6.67 -0.56 13.44
CA CYS A 20 7.04 0.62 12.67
C CYS A 20 8.56 0.73 12.46
N THR A 21 9.00 1.76 11.75
CA THR A 21 10.44 2.04 11.58
C THR A 21 11.10 2.53 12.88
N CYS A 22 10.32 2.93 13.89
CA CYS A 22 10.83 3.36 15.19
C CYS A 22 11.12 2.20 16.15
N HIS A 23 10.69 0.96 15.85
CA HIS A 23 10.91 -0.23 16.67
C HIS A 23 10.44 -0.06 18.12
N ARG A 24 9.29 0.61 18.29
CA ARG A 24 8.68 0.85 19.59
C ARG A 24 7.60 -0.18 19.89
N PRO A 25 7.42 -0.59 21.15
CA PRO A 25 6.29 -1.42 21.54
C PRO A 25 4.98 -0.62 21.53
N TYR A 26 3.86 -1.32 21.56
CA TYR A 26 2.53 -0.71 21.71
C TYR A 26 1.81 -1.25 22.96
N PRO A 27 1.24 -0.39 23.82
CA PRO A 27 1.35 1.08 23.82
C PRO A 27 2.79 1.56 24.07
N ASP A 28 3.24 2.65 23.43
CA ASP A 28 4.60 3.17 23.62
C ASP A 28 4.70 3.87 25.00
N PRO A 29 5.56 3.39 25.94
CA PRO A 29 5.70 3.99 27.27
C PRO A 29 6.20 5.44 27.25
N GLU A 30 6.89 5.85 26.18
CA GLU A 30 7.43 7.20 26.02
C GLU A 30 6.50 8.12 25.23
N ASP A 31 5.49 7.57 24.56
CA ASP A 31 4.50 8.36 23.84
C ASP A 31 3.22 8.52 24.67
N THR A 32 3.06 9.69 25.30
CA THR A 32 1.87 10.01 26.09
C THR A 32 0.68 10.42 25.22
N SER A 33 0.84 10.55 23.90
CA SER A 33 -0.27 10.79 22.98
C SER A 33 -0.99 9.47 22.71
N ASN A 34 -2.06 9.20 23.46
CA ASN A 34 -2.86 7.98 23.37
C ASN A 34 -3.71 7.87 22.09
N ASP A 35 -3.38 8.62 21.04
CA ASP A 35 -4.25 8.84 19.88
C ASP A 35 -3.64 8.33 18.56
N ASP A 36 -2.50 7.64 18.59
CA ASP A 36 -1.87 7.11 17.38
C ASP A 36 -2.58 5.82 16.91
N GLU A 37 -3.59 5.98 16.07
CA GLU A 37 -4.08 4.91 15.21
C GLU A 37 -2.93 4.42 14.31
N MET A 38 -2.61 3.13 14.41
CA MET A 38 -1.57 2.51 13.60
C MET A 38 -2.18 1.92 12.33
N LEU A 39 -1.44 2.03 11.22
CA LEU A 39 -1.88 1.55 9.91
C LEU A 39 -1.01 0.36 9.48
N GLN A 40 -1.64 -0.75 9.12
CA GLN A 40 -0.94 -1.93 8.65
C GLN A 40 -0.62 -1.85 7.16
N CYS A 41 0.63 -2.08 6.78
CA CYS A 41 1.03 -2.18 5.39
C CYS A 41 0.48 -3.46 4.73
N ALA A 42 -0.19 -3.33 3.59
CA ALA A 42 -0.78 -4.46 2.87
C ALA A 42 0.24 -5.43 2.24
N ILE A 43 1.53 -5.09 2.23
CA ILE A 43 2.58 -5.94 1.62
C ILE A 43 3.42 -6.65 2.68
N CYS A 44 3.98 -5.92 3.65
CA CYS A 44 4.85 -6.50 4.67
C CYS A 44 4.13 -6.89 5.96
N GLU A 45 2.84 -6.55 6.08
CA GLU A 45 1.98 -6.79 7.25
C GLU A 45 2.51 -6.17 8.57
N ASP A 46 3.48 -5.26 8.48
CA ASP A 46 4.00 -4.45 9.59
C ASP A 46 3.08 -3.24 9.87
N TRP A 47 3.04 -2.80 11.12
CA TRP A 47 2.20 -1.70 11.60
C TRP A 47 3.01 -0.41 11.69
N TYR A 48 2.45 0.69 11.20
CA TYR A 48 3.14 1.97 11.13
C TYR A 48 2.36 3.07 11.81
N HIS A 49 3.08 3.89 12.58
CA HIS A 49 2.58 5.19 13.00
C HIS A 49 2.39 6.08 11.76
N SER A 50 1.29 6.83 11.71
CA SER A 50 0.98 7.79 10.65
C SER A 50 2.15 8.74 10.34
N LYS A 51 2.79 9.28 11.38
CA LYS A 51 3.96 10.18 11.32
C LYS A 51 5.20 9.56 10.66
N HIS A 52 5.30 8.24 10.63
CA HIS A 52 6.44 7.51 10.05
C HIS A 52 6.14 6.90 8.67
N LEU A 53 4.96 7.16 8.09
CA LEU A 53 4.64 6.83 6.70
C LEU A 53 5.15 7.87 5.70
N ASN A 54 5.65 9.03 6.16
CA ASN A 54 6.21 10.09 5.31
C ASN A 54 5.27 10.55 4.18
N VAL A 55 3.96 10.58 4.43
CA VAL A 55 2.97 11.04 3.44
C VAL A 55 2.88 12.57 3.46
N LYS A 56 3.37 13.22 2.41
CA LYS A 56 3.51 14.70 2.33
C LYS A 56 2.18 15.44 2.45
N ALA A 57 1.09 14.87 1.92
CA ALA A 57 -0.24 15.49 1.93
C ALA A 57 -1.01 15.26 3.25
N GLY A 58 -0.43 14.55 4.21
CA GLY A 58 -1.14 14.03 5.38
C GLY A 58 -1.84 12.71 5.11
N ILE A 59 -2.35 12.08 6.17
CA ILE A 59 -3.16 10.86 6.06
C ILE A 59 -4.54 11.24 5.50
N PRO A 60 -5.03 10.57 4.45
CA PRO A 60 -6.38 10.78 3.95
C PRO A 60 -7.46 10.42 4.99
N ASP A 61 -8.70 10.81 4.70
CA ASP A 61 -9.87 10.40 5.52
C ASP A 61 -9.98 8.86 5.57
N GLU A 62 -10.34 8.30 6.73
CA GLU A 62 -10.41 6.85 6.99
C GLU A 62 -11.25 6.10 5.95
N HIS A 63 -12.31 6.73 5.42
CA HIS A 63 -13.20 6.10 4.45
C HIS A 63 -12.82 6.39 2.99
N SER A 64 -11.73 7.11 2.76
CA SER A 64 -11.29 7.49 1.41
C SER A 64 -10.30 6.52 0.77
N TYR A 65 -9.75 5.58 1.55
CA TYR A 65 -8.79 4.56 1.09
C TYR A 65 -9.21 3.17 1.57
N ASP A 66 -8.75 2.13 0.87
CA ASP A 66 -8.97 0.72 1.23
C ASP A 66 -7.72 0.13 1.90
N GLU A 67 -6.53 0.61 1.53
CA GLU A 67 -5.29 0.13 2.10
C GLU A 67 -4.12 1.11 2.00
N VAL A 68 -3.06 0.80 2.73
CA VAL A 68 -1.78 1.53 2.69
C VAL A 68 -0.62 0.61 2.34
N VAL A 69 0.31 1.12 1.54
CA VAL A 69 1.62 0.51 1.31
C VAL A 69 2.69 1.41 1.90
N CYS A 70 3.53 0.87 2.79
CA CYS A 70 4.55 1.64 3.50
C CYS A 70 5.69 2.13 2.58
N PRO A 71 6.50 3.12 3.02
CA PRO A 71 7.59 3.66 2.20
C PRO A 71 8.59 2.62 1.70
N SER A 72 8.97 1.66 2.55
CA SER A 72 9.92 0.60 2.18
C SER A 72 9.33 -0.30 1.10
N CYS A 73 8.06 -0.70 1.23
CA CYS A 73 7.40 -1.52 0.23
C CYS A 73 7.17 -0.78 -1.09
N MET A 74 6.85 0.52 -1.06
CA MET A 74 6.77 1.34 -2.29
C MET A 74 8.13 1.45 -3.00
N LYS A 75 9.24 1.43 -2.26
CA LYS A 75 10.60 1.43 -2.79
C LYS A 75 11.00 0.05 -3.34
N ASP A 76 10.69 -1.02 -2.62
CA ASP A 76 11.05 -2.38 -3.02
C ASP A 76 10.20 -2.87 -4.20
N HIS A 77 8.95 -2.37 -4.30
CA HIS A 77 8.02 -2.63 -5.39
C HIS A 77 7.82 -1.38 -6.26
N ASP A 78 8.91 -0.91 -6.87
CA ASP A 78 8.99 0.31 -7.69
C ASP A 78 7.88 0.43 -8.76
N PHE A 79 7.36 -0.69 -9.28
CA PHE A 79 6.32 -0.70 -10.31
C PHE A 79 4.99 -0.10 -9.81
N LEU A 80 4.75 -0.07 -8.51
CA LEU A 80 3.56 0.53 -7.90
C LEU A 80 3.47 2.03 -8.22
N TRP A 81 4.60 2.73 -8.37
CA TRP A 81 4.59 4.16 -8.75
C TRP A 81 3.98 4.41 -10.14
N GLY A 82 3.93 3.42 -11.02
CA GLY A 82 3.19 3.53 -12.29
C GLY A 82 1.67 3.63 -12.09
N TYR A 83 1.15 3.00 -11.03
CA TYR A 83 -0.29 2.99 -10.72
C TYR A 83 -0.71 4.13 -9.80
N ALA A 84 0.18 4.59 -8.92
CA ALA A 84 -0.16 5.57 -7.88
C ALA A 84 -0.86 6.85 -8.42
N PRO A 85 -0.47 7.47 -9.54
CA PRO A 85 -1.10 8.73 -9.98
C PRO A 85 -2.56 8.63 -10.38
N GLN A 86 -3.06 7.43 -10.70
CA GLN A 86 -4.47 7.21 -11.06
C GLN A 86 -5.28 6.62 -9.90
N TYR A 87 -4.64 5.84 -9.03
CA TYR A 87 -5.34 5.02 -8.05
C TYR A 87 -5.01 5.35 -6.59
N SER A 88 -4.05 6.25 -6.34
CA SER A 88 -3.77 6.71 -4.98
C SER A 88 -4.70 7.84 -4.55
N VAL A 89 -5.07 7.80 -3.29
CA VAL A 89 -5.94 8.81 -2.68
C VAL A 89 -5.16 10.11 -2.50
N GLY A 90 -5.79 11.23 -2.84
CA GLY A 90 -5.18 12.57 -2.72
C GLY A 90 -4.29 12.99 -3.90
N LYS A 91 -4.04 12.12 -4.89
CA LYS A 91 -3.41 12.48 -6.16
C LYS A 91 -4.41 12.38 -7.30
N SER A 92 -5.17 13.44 -7.53
CA SER A 92 -5.86 13.60 -8.81
C SER A 92 -4.94 14.31 -9.78
N ILE A 93 -4.54 13.61 -10.86
CA ILE A 93 -4.09 14.33 -12.07
C ILE A 93 -5.29 15.16 -12.53
N LYS A 94 -5.09 16.48 -12.65
CA LYS A 94 -6.05 17.36 -13.33
C LYS A 94 -6.12 16.93 -14.79
N ASP A 95 -7.21 16.28 -15.21
CA ASP A 95 -7.85 16.62 -16.48
C ASP A 95 -9.35 16.25 -16.49
N ASP A 96 -10.09 17.09 -17.20
CA ASP A 96 -11.53 17.05 -17.45
C ASP A 96 -12.02 15.68 -17.97
N SER A 97 -12.83 14.95 -17.19
CA SER A 97 -14.12 14.36 -17.61
C SER A 97 -14.68 13.38 -16.58
N LYS A 98 -15.98 13.56 -16.31
CA LYS A 98 -16.81 12.71 -15.44
C LYS A 98 -16.90 11.27 -15.93
N LYS A 99 -16.97 10.33 -14.98
CA LYS A 99 -18.03 9.31 -14.74
C LYS A 99 -17.52 8.33 -13.68
N ASP A 100 -18.06 8.31 -12.46
CA ASP A 100 -19.25 7.53 -12.10
C ASP A 100 -19.77 6.62 -13.21
N GLU A 101 -19.26 5.40 -13.27
CA GLU A 101 -19.97 4.25 -13.85
C GLU A 101 -19.32 2.94 -13.39
N SER A 102 -20.15 2.11 -12.75
CA SER A 102 -20.16 0.64 -12.77
C SER A 102 -18.98 -0.02 -13.49
N LEU A 103 -18.17 -0.77 -12.72
CA LEU A 103 -17.19 -1.74 -13.19
C LEU A 103 -17.88 -2.86 -13.99
N ASP A 104 -18.16 -2.62 -15.27
CA ASP A 104 -18.52 -3.66 -16.23
C ASP A 104 -17.24 -4.28 -16.79
N VAL A 105 -16.91 -5.47 -16.29
CA VAL A 105 -15.76 -6.26 -16.75
C VAL A 105 -16.07 -6.81 -18.14
N THR A 106 -15.65 -6.10 -19.17
CA THR A 106 -15.40 -6.67 -20.49
C THR A 106 -13.89 -6.73 -20.72
N THR A 107 -13.30 -7.86 -20.32
CA THR A 107 -11.91 -8.19 -20.67
C THR A 107 -11.82 -8.55 -22.15
N GLU A 108 -11.45 -7.59 -22.99
CA GLU A 108 -10.75 -7.93 -24.23
C GLU A 108 -9.29 -8.26 -23.87
N GLU A 109 -8.98 -9.56 -23.95
CA GLU A 109 -7.64 -10.11 -23.79
C GLU A 109 -6.79 -9.73 -25.01
N THR A 110 -6.27 -8.52 -25.01
CA THR A 110 -5.06 -8.23 -25.78
C THR A 110 -3.86 -8.58 -24.90
N ASP A 111 -2.96 -9.43 -25.39
CA ASP A 111 -1.70 -9.85 -24.74
C ASP A 111 -0.71 -8.69 -24.47
N ALA A 112 -1.13 -7.45 -24.72
CA ALA A 112 -0.31 -6.27 -24.53
C ALA A 112 -0.10 -5.96 -23.05
N CYS A 113 1.13 -5.59 -22.70
CA CYS A 113 1.46 -5.14 -21.35
C CYS A 113 0.70 -3.85 -21.01
N LYS A 114 0.01 -3.84 -19.87
CA LYS A 114 -0.75 -2.70 -19.31
C LYS A 114 -0.01 -2.00 -18.17
N LEU A 115 1.26 -2.35 -17.93
CA LEU A 115 2.06 -1.70 -16.91
C LEU A 115 2.27 -0.24 -17.33
N PRO A 116 1.84 0.75 -16.53
CA PRO A 116 2.07 2.15 -16.87
C PRO A 116 3.56 2.43 -17.03
N GLU A 117 3.91 3.27 -18.00
CA GLU A 117 5.29 3.70 -18.18
C GLU A 117 5.83 4.36 -16.91
N LYS A 118 7.14 4.27 -16.73
CA LYS A 118 7.83 4.63 -15.48
C LYS A 118 7.61 6.11 -15.14
N ILE A 119 6.82 6.39 -14.10
CA ILE A 119 6.54 7.74 -13.60
C ILE A 119 7.62 8.15 -12.59
N GLU A 120 7.77 9.46 -12.36
CA GLU A 120 8.61 10.00 -11.30
C GLU A 120 8.28 9.35 -9.97
N LYS A 121 9.30 8.76 -9.35
CA LYS A 121 9.18 8.13 -8.04
C LYS A 121 9.02 9.21 -6.99
N GLU A 122 8.11 8.99 -6.06
CA GLU A 122 8.00 9.80 -4.87
C GLU A 122 8.56 9.07 -3.66
N GLU A 123 8.63 9.80 -2.55
CA GLU A 123 9.03 9.28 -1.25
C GLU A 123 7.81 9.17 -0.35
N GLY A 124 7.80 8.14 0.50
CA GLY A 124 6.74 7.91 1.48
C GLY A 124 5.80 6.76 1.11
N GLY A 125 4.85 6.52 2.00
CA GLY A 125 3.79 5.55 1.82
C GLY A 125 2.73 6.04 0.85
N CYS A 126 1.93 5.11 0.36
CA CYS A 126 0.87 5.37 -0.61
C CYS A 126 -0.44 4.76 -0.10
N PHE A 127 -1.50 5.57 -0.11
CA PHE A 127 -2.85 5.16 0.20
C PHE A 127 -3.59 4.86 -1.09
N TRP A 128 -4.24 3.70 -1.17
CA TRP A 128 -4.85 3.22 -2.40
C TRP A 128 -6.37 3.20 -2.30
N ALA A 129 -7.04 3.66 -3.36
CA ALA A 129 -8.48 3.61 -3.47
C ALA A 129 -8.95 2.16 -3.67
N GLU A 130 -10.19 1.89 -3.28
CA GLU A 130 -10.84 0.58 -3.45
C GLU A 130 -10.74 0.10 -4.91
N GLY A 131 -10.45 -1.19 -5.08
CA GLY A 131 -10.47 -1.84 -6.40
C GLY A 131 -9.24 -1.58 -7.30
N TRP A 132 -8.25 -0.78 -6.88
CA TRP A 132 -7.08 -0.46 -7.71
C TRP A 132 -6.31 -1.69 -8.21
N ARG A 133 -6.31 -2.79 -7.44
CA ARG A 133 -5.65 -4.04 -7.83
C ARG A 133 -6.20 -4.64 -9.12
N ALA A 134 -7.43 -4.31 -9.50
CA ALA A 134 -8.01 -4.74 -10.78
C ALA A 134 -7.23 -4.17 -11.99
N ALA A 135 -6.55 -3.04 -11.81
CA ALA A 135 -5.73 -2.39 -12.83
C ALA A 135 -4.34 -3.02 -13.02
N LEU A 136 -3.89 -3.86 -12.07
CA LEU A 136 -2.57 -4.49 -12.15
C LEU A 136 -2.42 -5.32 -13.43
N CYS A 137 -1.29 -5.17 -14.10
CA CYS A 137 -0.99 -5.93 -15.30
C CYS A 137 -0.76 -7.41 -14.96
N LYS A 138 -1.37 -8.30 -15.74
CA LYS A 138 -1.37 -9.76 -15.52
C LYS A 138 -0.62 -10.52 -16.61
N CYS A 139 0.16 -9.84 -17.47
CA CYS A 139 0.94 -10.48 -18.52
C CYS A 139 2.08 -11.33 -17.93
N ALA A 140 2.60 -12.28 -18.71
CA ALA A 140 3.67 -13.18 -18.29
C ALA A 140 4.98 -12.44 -17.93
N GLU A 141 5.22 -11.26 -18.52
CA GLU A 141 6.42 -10.47 -18.20
C GLU A 141 6.33 -9.77 -16.84
N CYS A 142 5.13 -9.37 -16.41
CA CYS A 142 4.89 -8.67 -15.14
C CYS A 142 4.66 -9.61 -13.95
N LYS A 143 4.26 -10.87 -14.18
CA LYS A 143 4.00 -11.89 -13.14
C LYS A 143 5.28 -12.57 -12.59
N LYS A 144 6.44 -11.97 -12.80
CA LYS A 144 7.74 -12.56 -12.42
C LYS A 144 8.07 -12.35 -10.95
#